data_AF-A0AAQ0S8P6-F1
#
_entry.id   AF-A0AAQ0S8P6-F1
#
_cell.length_a   1.000
_cell.length_b   1.000
_cell.length_c   1.000
_cell.angle_alpha   90.00
_cell.angle_beta   90.00
_cell.angle_gamma   90.00
#
_symmetry.space_group_name_H-M   'P 1'
#
loop_
_entity.id
_entity.type
_entity.pdbx_description
1 polymer ?
#
loop_
_entity_poly.entity_id
_entity_poly.type
_entity_poly.pdbx_seq_one_letter_code
_entity_poly.pdbx_strand_id
1 'polypeptide(L)'
;MSEQATFKVGSEQIAVHMIGPFVNMAISGWLQPGESIKYDEVMLQDGHVWVGYDSYNGRRYLPIRTWNRVAPPNHGVGSLWGVIK
;
A
#
# COMPACT_ATOMS: atom_id res chain seq x y z
N MET A 1 15.27 5.56 5.61
CA MET A 1 15.06 6.01 4.22
C MET A 1 13.58 6.18 4.05
N SER A 2 13.08 7.40 3.85
CA SER A 2 11.68 7.60 3.41
C SER A 2 11.68 7.48 1.89
N GLU A 3 10.91 6.54 1.37
CA GLU A 3 10.67 6.44 -0.07
C GLU A 3 9.45 7.30 -0.37
N GLN A 4 9.66 8.41 -1.09
CA GLN A 4 8.57 9.27 -1.54
C GLN A 4 8.28 9.03 -3.01
N ALA A 5 7.08 8.53 -3.30
CA ALA A 5 6.61 8.35 -4.68
C ALA A 5 5.08 8.43 -4.74
N THR A 6 4.54 8.45 -5.97
CA THR A 6 3.09 8.45 -6.20
C THR A 6 2.63 7.06 -6.61
N PHE A 7 1.70 6.47 -5.87
CA PHE A 7 1.01 5.26 -6.30
C PHE A 7 -0.33 5.63 -6.93
N LYS A 8 -0.57 5.18 -8.17
CA LYS A 8 -1.85 5.27 -8.85
C LYS A 8 -2.52 3.89 -8.89
N VAL A 9 -3.73 3.80 -8.38
CA VAL A 9 -4.53 2.57 -8.35
C VAL A 9 -4.79 2.09 -9.78
N GLY A 10 -4.63 0.78 -9.99
CA GLY A 10 -4.83 0.10 -11.26
C GLY A 10 -6.30 -0.08 -11.63
N SER A 11 -6.67 -1.31 -11.98
CA SER A 11 -8.00 -1.66 -12.50
C SER A 11 -9.03 -1.99 -11.43
N GLU A 12 -8.61 -2.32 -10.21
CA GLU A 12 -9.49 -2.71 -9.10
C GLU A 12 -9.36 -1.73 -7.95
N GLN A 13 -10.45 -1.49 -7.24
CA GLN A 13 -10.43 -0.67 -6.03
C GLN A 13 -9.62 -1.36 -4.93
N ILE A 14 -8.96 -0.56 -4.08
CA ILE A 14 -8.12 -1.08 -2.99
C ILE A 14 -8.62 -0.54 -1.65
N ALA A 15 -8.76 -1.44 -0.67
CA ALA A 15 -9.17 -1.08 0.68
C ALA A 15 -8.06 -0.28 1.39
N VAL A 16 -8.45 0.81 2.05
CA VAL A 16 -7.56 1.67 2.85
C VAL A 16 -7.70 1.32 4.32
N HIS A 17 -6.60 0.99 4.99
CA HIS A 17 -6.58 0.61 6.41
C HIS A 17 -6.16 1.80 7.30
N MET A 18 -6.81 1.95 8.46
CA MET A 18 -6.60 3.11 9.34
C MET A 18 -5.47 2.94 10.36
N ILE A 19 -5.34 1.76 10.96
CA ILE A 19 -4.53 1.59 12.16
C ILE A 19 -3.12 1.10 11.82
N GLY A 20 -3.02 0.15 10.89
CA GLY A 20 -1.74 -0.43 10.51
C GLY A 20 -1.82 -1.31 9.27
N PRO A 21 -0.66 -1.78 8.79
CA PRO A 21 -0.53 -2.56 7.57
C PRO A 21 -0.90 -4.05 7.79
N PHE A 22 -2.14 -4.32 8.20
CA PHE A 22 -2.67 -5.68 8.37
C PHE A 22 -4.03 -5.79 7.69
N VAL A 23 -4.29 -6.89 6.99
CA VAL A 23 -5.51 -7.08 6.21
C VAL A 23 -6.76 -7.20 7.08
N ASN A 24 -6.61 -7.50 8.37
CA ASN A 24 -7.70 -7.59 9.34
C ASN A 24 -8.00 -6.27 10.08
N MET A 25 -7.29 -5.17 9.77
CA MET A 25 -7.52 -3.88 10.41
C MET A 25 -8.73 -3.14 9.82
N ALA A 26 -9.30 -2.25 10.62
CA ALA A 26 -10.43 -1.43 10.21
C ALA A 26 -10.15 -0.65 8.91
N ILE A 27 -11.10 -0.75 7.97
CA ILE A 27 -11.06 -0.09 6.67
C ILE A 27 -11.70 1.31 6.81
N SER A 28 -10.99 2.36 6.40
CA SER A 28 -11.54 3.73 6.32
C SER A 28 -12.34 3.99 5.05
N GLY A 29 -12.11 3.21 4.00
CA GLY A 29 -12.68 3.45 2.68
C GLY A 29 -11.94 2.69 1.60
N TRP A 30 -12.20 3.07 0.35
CA TRP A 30 -11.67 2.43 -0.83
C TRP A 30 -11.11 3.48 -1.78
N LEU A 31 -9.89 3.27 -2.27
CA LEU A 31 -9.40 4.03 -3.42
C LEU A 31 -9.89 3.36 -4.70
N GLN A 32 -10.49 4.14 -5.57
CA GLN A 32 -11.04 3.72 -6.84
C GLN A 32 -9.95 3.64 -7.93
N PRO A 33 -10.17 2.83 -8.98
CA PRO A 33 -9.31 2.80 -10.16
C PRO A 33 -8.95 4.19 -10.68
N GLY A 34 -7.65 4.43 -10.87
CA GLY A 34 -7.14 5.70 -11.38
C GLY A 34 -6.89 6.79 -10.33
N GLU A 35 -7.36 6.64 -9.08
CA GLU A 35 -6.99 7.54 -7.99
C GLU A 35 -5.51 7.41 -7.66
N SER A 36 -4.92 8.49 -7.11
CA SER A 36 -3.50 8.53 -6.79
C SER A 36 -3.26 9.04 -5.38
N ILE A 37 -2.30 8.44 -4.70
CA ILE A 37 -1.82 8.88 -3.40
C ILE A 37 -0.31 9.09 -3.45
N LYS A 38 0.18 10.05 -2.67
CA LYS A 38 1.61 10.22 -2.40
C LYS A 38 1.92 9.53 -1.10
N TYR A 39 2.85 8.59 -1.12
CA TYR A 39 3.30 7.87 0.06
C TYR A 39 4.74 8.23 0.39
N ASP A 40 5.14 8.02 1.63
CA ASP A 40 6.49 8.31 2.15
C ASP A 40 7.11 7.11 2.90
N GLU A 41 6.37 6.01 3.01
CA GLU A 41 6.76 4.80 3.73
C GLU A 41 6.36 3.54 2.95
N VAL A 42 7.23 2.54 2.98
CA VAL A 42 6.99 1.20 2.43
C VAL A 42 7.21 0.17 3.53
N MET A 43 6.26 -0.75 3.70
CA MET A 43 6.31 -1.79 4.73
C MET A 43 6.06 -3.17 4.14
N LEU A 44 6.73 -4.18 4.69
CA LEU A 44 6.44 -5.59 4.44
C LEU A 44 5.70 -6.14 5.65
N GLN A 45 4.41 -6.43 5.51
CA GLN A 45 3.61 -6.93 6.61
C GLN A 45 2.44 -7.77 6.09
N ASP A 46 2.04 -8.78 6.85
CA ASP A 46 0.82 -9.55 6.61
C ASP A 46 0.66 -10.08 5.18
N GLY A 47 1.78 -10.53 4.59
CA GLY A 47 1.81 -11.08 3.23
C GLY A 47 1.65 -10.05 2.10
N HIS A 48 1.81 -8.76 2.39
CA HIS A 48 1.70 -7.69 1.41
C HIS A 48 2.85 -6.68 1.54
N VAL A 49 3.11 -5.99 0.43
CA VAL A 49 3.84 -4.72 0.44
C VAL A 49 2.80 -3.63 0.62
N TRP A 50 3.01 -2.79 1.62
CA TRP A 50 2.14 -1.67 1.97
C TRP A 50 2.85 -0.36 1.71
N VAL A 51 2.08 0.67 1.40
CA VAL A 51 2.52 2.06 1.44
C VAL A 51 1.78 2.84 2.51
N GLY A 52 2.50 3.71 3.20
CA GLY A 52 1.97 4.60 4.23
C GLY A 52 1.84 6.01 3.68
N TYR A 53 0.68 6.64 3.87
CA TYR A 53 0.47 8.03 3.47
C TYR A 53 -0.35 8.79 4.51
N ASP A 54 -0.16 10.10 4.56
CA ASP A 54 -0.95 10.98 5.41
C ASP A 54 -2.25 11.36 4.71
N SER A 55 -3.37 11.11 5.40
CA SER A 55 -4.70 11.57 5.02
C SER A 55 -5.14 12.70 5.94
N TYR A 56 -6.25 13.37 5.60
CA TYR A 56 -6.80 14.47 6.39
C TYR A 56 -7.04 14.10 7.87
N ASN A 57 -7.48 12.86 8.13
CA ASN A 57 -7.76 12.32 9.47
C ASN A 57 -6.69 11.32 9.92
N GLY A 58 -5.42 11.61 9.63
CA GLY A 58 -4.27 10.83 10.09
C GLY A 58 -3.74 9.81 9.08
N ARG A 59 -2.82 8.98 9.57
CA ARG A 59 -2.08 7.99 8.77
C ARG A 59 -3.00 6.93 8.17
N ARG A 60 -2.72 6.51 6.94
CA ARG A 60 -3.41 5.43 6.24
C ARG A 60 -2.41 4.47 5.60
N TYR A 61 -2.85 3.22 5.47
CA TYR A 61 -2.05 2.13 4.95
C TYR A 61 -2.77 1.48 3.78
N LEU A 62 -2.07 1.34 2.66
CA LEU A 62 -2.61 0.79 1.43
C LEU A 62 -1.75 -0.40 0.97
N PRO A 63 -2.32 -1.60 0.82
CA PRO A 63 -1.60 -2.72 0.22
C PRO A 63 -1.50 -2.50 -1.29
N ILE A 64 -0.29 -2.63 -1.86
CA ILE A 64 -0.03 -2.34 -3.28
C ILE A 64 0.36 -3.57 -4.11
N ARG A 65 0.73 -4.68 -3.45
CA ARG A 65 1.01 -5.99 -4.06
C ARG A 65 1.17 -7.06 -2.99
N THR A 66 1.12 -8.32 -3.40
CA THR A 66 1.43 -9.46 -2.52
C THR A 66 2.94 -9.57 -2.25
N TRP A 67 3.26 -10.11 -1.08
CA TRP A 67 4.61 -10.41 -0.62
C TRP A 67 4.64 -11.81 -0.01
N ASN A 68 5.49 -12.69 -0.53
CA ASN A 68 5.61 -14.09 -0.11
C ASN A 68 6.47 -14.29 1.15
N ARG A 69 6.66 -13.24 1.96
CA ARG A 69 7.43 -13.24 3.22
C ARG A 69 8.95 -13.45 3.07
N VAL A 70 9.46 -13.43 1.84
CA VAL A 70 10.91 -13.45 1.60
C VAL A 70 11.50 -12.09 1.95
N ALA A 71 12.49 -12.08 2.85
CA ALA A 71 13.16 -10.85 3.25
C ALA A 71 14.05 -10.28 2.11
N PRO A 72 14.18 -8.94 2.01
CA PRO A 72 15.16 -8.31 1.13
C PRO A 72 16.59 -8.84 1.39
N PRO A 73 17.47 -8.89 0.37
CA PRO A 73 17.31 -8.30 -0.98
C PRO A 73 16.56 -9.20 -1.97
N ASN A 74 16.10 -10.38 -1.56
CA ASN A 74 15.42 -11.31 -2.47
C ASN A 74 14.01 -10.81 -2.81
N HIS A 75 13.70 -10.71 -4.10
CA HIS A 75 12.43 -10.18 -4.58
C HIS A 75 11.30 -11.23 -4.56
N GLY A 76 10.60 -11.30 -3.44
CA GLY A 76 9.46 -12.18 -3.22
C GLY A 76 8.09 -11.51 -3.37
N VAL A 77 7.87 -10.75 -4.44
CA VAL A 77 6.71 -9.86 -4.57
C VAL A 77 5.90 -10.13 -5.85
N GLY A 78 4.57 -10.25 -5.74
CA GLY A 78 3.67 -10.48 -6.88
C GLY A 78 3.42 -9.19 -7.69
N SER A 79 2.59 -9.20 -8.73
CA SER A 79 2.36 -8.00 -9.56
C SER A 79 1.85 -6.79 -8.77
N LEU A 80 2.23 -5.59 -9.21
CA LEU A 80 1.74 -4.33 -8.63
C LEU A 80 0.26 -4.11 -8.99
N TRP A 81 -0.56 -3.69 -8.03
CA TRP A 81 -1.99 -3.41 -8.21
C TRP A 81 -2.26 -1.98 -8.75
N GLY A 82 -1.33 -1.47 -9.54
CA GLY A 82 -1.30 -0.09 -9.99
C GLY A 82 0.03 0.25 -10.61
N VAL A 83 0.38 1.53 -10.58
CA VAL A 83 1.67 2.05 -11.09
C VAL A 83 2.28 3.02 -10.08
N ILE A 84 3.59 2.93 -9.90
CA ILE A 84 4.38 3.91 -9.12
C ILE A 84 5.02 4.90 -10.10
N LYS A 85 4.97 6.19 -9.77
CA LYS A 85 5.55 7.30 -10.52
C LYS A 85 6.40 8.19 -9.63
#